data_AF-A0A5C7MEV6-F1
#
_entry.id   AF-A0A5C7MEV6-F1
#
_cell.length_a   1.000
_cell.length_b   1.000
_cell.length_c   1.000
_cell.angle_alpha   90.00
_cell.angle_beta   90.00
_cell.angle_gamma   90.00
#
_symmetry.space_group_name_H-M   'P 1'
#
loop_
_entity.id
_entity.type
_entity.pdbx_description
1 polymer ?
#
loop_
_entity_poly.entity_id
_entity_poly.type
_entity_poly.pdbx_seq_one_letter_code
_entity_poly.pdbx_strand_id
1 'polypeptide(L)'
;MTDKLPGVQWIPSTLDSGMSFIERNCASCGRDRSAHEGVNYDECEDHELCPIIGASFIGEAIQWRRLDDGEVICTEYGKPAVNKNQEQLIWLTLS
;
A
#
# COMPACT_ATOMS: atom_id res chain seq x y z
N MET A 1 -8.12 -17.94 -2.57
CA MET A 1 -7.57 -18.36 -1.27
C MET A 1 -6.68 -17.22 -0.82
N THR A 2 -7.07 -16.46 0.21
CA THR A 2 -6.22 -15.37 0.71
C THR A 2 -5.08 -16.05 1.45
N ASP A 3 -3.90 -16.09 0.83
CA ASP A 3 -2.69 -16.49 1.53
C ASP A 3 -2.62 -15.70 2.84
N LYS A 4 -2.44 -16.41 3.95
CA LYS A 4 -2.44 -15.80 5.28
C LYS A 4 -1.31 -14.78 5.32
N LEU A 5 -1.66 -13.48 5.37
CA LEU A 5 -0.67 -12.41 5.48
C LEU A 5 0.19 -12.61 6.73
N PRO A 6 1.51 -12.35 6.67
CA PRO A 6 2.42 -12.57 7.80
C PRO A 6 2.10 -11.63 8.96
N GLY A 7 2.42 -12.05 10.18
CA GLY A 7 2.27 -11.23 11.38
C GLY A 7 0.85 -10.74 11.64
N VAL A 8 0.71 -9.58 12.29
CA VAL A 8 -0.57 -8.92 12.60
C VAL A 8 -0.70 -7.61 11.81
N GLN A 9 -1.93 -7.13 11.59
CA GLN A 9 -2.12 -5.83 10.95
C GLN A 9 -1.48 -4.76 11.84
N TRP A 10 -0.63 -3.93 11.25
CA TRP A 10 -0.07 -2.78 11.92
C TRP A 10 -0.95 -1.57 11.65
N ILE A 11 -1.43 -0.97 12.74
CA ILE A 11 -2.13 0.32 12.72
C ILE A 11 -1.22 1.31 13.47
N PRO A 12 -0.86 2.46 12.86
CA PRO A 12 -0.09 3.49 13.54
C PRO A 12 -0.80 3.93 14.83
N SER A 13 -0.08 4.00 15.95
CA SER A 13 -0.62 4.49 17.22
C SER A 13 -0.75 6.01 17.26
N THR A 14 -0.01 6.70 16.39
CA THR A 14 0.01 8.16 16.24
C THR A 14 0.16 8.54 14.77
N LEU A 15 -0.25 9.77 14.44
CA LEU A 15 -0.05 10.34 13.10
C LEU A 15 1.44 10.32 12.70
N ASP A 16 2.33 10.74 13.59
CA ASP A 16 3.77 10.78 13.33
C ASP A 16 4.35 9.40 12.98
N SER A 17 3.88 8.34 13.66
CA SER A 17 4.33 6.97 13.36
C SER A 17 3.85 6.51 11.98
N GLY A 18 2.66 6.92 11.56
CA GLY A 18 2.12 6.65 10.24
C GLY A 18 2.89 7.40 9.16
N MET A 19 3.14 8.69 9.37
CA MET A 19 3.93 9.52 8.44
C MET A 19 5.35 9.00 8.30
N SER A 20 6.03 8.65 9.40
CA SER A 20 7.38 8.08 9.37
C SER A 20 7.42 6.76 8.57
N PHE A 21 6.38 5.94 8.67
CA PHE A 21 6.27 4.72 7.88
C PHE A 21 6.06 5.02 6.39
N ILE A 22 5.17 5.96 6.05
CA ILE A 22 4.93 6.41 4.67
C ILE A 22 6.21 6.99 4.07
N GLU A 23 6.93 7.86 4.77
CA GLU A 23 8.18 8.46 4.29
C GLU A 23 9.26 7.39 4.04
N ARG A 24 9.38 6.40 4.92
CA ARG A 24 10.39 5.35 4.78
C ARG A 24 10.04 4.33 3.70
N ASN A 25 8.77 3.91 3.63
CA ASN A 25 8.33 2.79 2.80
C ASN A 25 7.62 3.24 1.52
N CYS A 26 6.80 4.27 1.56
CA CYS A 26 6.01 4.70 0.40
C CYS A 26 6.76 5.70 -0.48
N ALA A 27 7.61 6.56 0.09
CA ALA A 27 8.40 7.51 -0.69
C ALA A 27 9.47 6.86 -1.60
N SER A 28 9.76 5.57 -1.40
CA SER A 28 10.63 4.75 -2.27
C SER A 28 9.85 3.70 -3.07
N CYS A 29 8.53 3.64 -2.89
CA CYS A 29 7.67 2.66 -3.55
C CYS A 29 7.09 3.27 -4.83
N GLY A 30 7.42 2.71 -5.99
CA GLY A 30 6.89 3.16 -7.29
C GLY A 30 5.39 2.92 -7.52
N ARG A 31 4.60 2.64 -6.46
CA ARG A 31 3.15 2.46 -6.51
C ARG A 31 2.36 3.75 -6.25
N ASP A 32 3.01 4.75 -5.66
CA ASP A 32 2.38 6.01 -5.30
C ASP A 32 3.25 7.17 -5.80
N ARG A 33 2.82 7.80 -6.89
CA ARG A 33 3.55 8.90 -7.52
C ARG A 33 3.55 10.14 -6.64
N SER A 34 2.47 10.39 -5.89
CA SER A 34 2.41 11.51 -4.96
C SER A 34 3.47 11.40 -3.86
N ALA A 35 3.58 10.24 -3.21
CA ALA A 35 4.57 9.99 -2.17
C ALA A 35 6.01 9.85 -2.71
N HIS A 36 6.19 9.21 -3.87
CA HIS A 36 7.52 8.96 -4.45
C HIS A 36 8.11 10.19 -5.14
N GLU A 37 7.32 10.93 -5.92
CA GLU A 37 7.79 12.07 -6.73
C GLU A 37 7.42 13.43 -6.12
N GLY A 38 6.60 13.46 -5.06
CA GLY A 38 6.11 14.71 -4.47
C GLY A 38 5.08 15.44 -5.33
N VAL A 39 4.47 14.75 -6.30
CA VAL A 39 3.40 15.28 -7.16
C VAL A 39 2.13 15.49 -6.34
N ASN A 40 1.36 16.53 -6.65
CA ASN A 40 0.10 16.78 -5.96
C ASN A 40 -0.85 15.59 -6.18
N TYR A 41 -1.55 15.18 -5.12
CA TYR A 41 -2.53 14.10 -5.17
C TYR A 41 -3.58 14.31 -6.27
N ASP A 42 -4.05 15.54 -6.45
CA ASP A 42 -5.08 15.88 -7.46
C ASP A 42 -4.55 15.87 -8.92
N GLU A 43 -3.25 15.77 -9.11
CA GLU A 43 -2.59 15.65 -10.43
C GLU A 43 -2.25 14.20 -10.79
N CYS A 44 -2.51 13.25 -9.89
CA CYS A 44 -2.26 11.83 -10.10
C CYS A 44 -3.52 11.13 -10.63
N GLU A 45 -3.34 10.23 -11.58
CA GLU A 45 -4.39 9.31 -12.00
C GLU A 45 -4.60 8.21 -10.94
N ASP A 46 -5.80 7.59 -10.89
CA ASP A 46 -6.13 6.55 -9.90
C ASP A 46 -5.11 5.39 -9.86
N HIS A 47 -4.47 5.08 -10.99
CA HIS A 47 -3.48 4.01 -11.10
C HIS A 47 -2.07 4.42 -10.65
N GLU A 48 -1.84 5.72 -10.45
CA GLU A 48 -0.60 6.30 -9.93
C GLU A 48 -0.66 6.49 -8.40
N LEU A 49 -1.80 6.21 -7.77
CA LEU A 49 -2.02 6.31 -6.34
C LEU A 49 -2.10 4.92 -5.72
N CYS A 50 -1.40 4.72 -4.61
CA CYS A 50 -1.42 3.44 -3.91
C CYS A 50 -2.67 3.39 -3.00
N PRO A 51 -3.65 2.50 -3.26
CA PRO A 51 -4.89 2.46 -2.49
C PRO A 51 -4.68 2.08 -1.02
N ILE A 52 -3.53 1.48 -0.67
CA ILE A 52 -3.17 1.10 0.71
C ILE A 52 -2.92 2.35 1.55
N ILE A 53 -2.33 3.42 0.98
CA ILE A 53 -2.09 4.67 1.71
C ILE A 53 -3.42 5.31 2.08
N GLY A 54 -4.35 5.43 1.12
CA GLY A 54 -5.71 5.90 1.38
C GLY A 54 -6.44 5.06 2.45
N ALA A 55 -6.38 3.73 2.34
CA ALA A 55 -6.96 2.83 3.32
C ALA A 55 -6.36 2.96 4.73
N SER A 56 -5.10 3.40 4.86
CA SER A 56 -4.44 3.58 6.16
C SER A 56 -5.12 4.63 7.03
N PHE A 57 -5.69 5.69 6.43
CA PHE A 57 -6.37 6.77 7.15
C PHE A 57 -7.68 6.34 7.82
N ILE A 58 -8.25 5.20 7.42
CA ILE A 58 -9.44 4.60 8.01
C ILE A 58 -9.14 3.26 8.71
N GLY A 59 -7.86 2.91 8.88
CA GLY A 59 -7.45 1.69 9.59
C GLY A 59 -7.58 0.40 8.78
N GLU A 60 -7.67 0.47 7.45
CA GLU A 60 -7.88 -0.68 6.56
C GLU A 60 -6.65 -1.07 5.72
N ALA A 61 -5.47 -0.55 6.03
CA ALA A 61 -4.21 -0.96 5.40
C ALA A 61 -3.78 -2.38 5.86
N ILE A 62 -4.55 -3.41 5.52
CA ILE A 62 -4.34 -4.81 5.95
C ILE A 62 -2.96 -5.36 5.56
N GLN A 63 -2.35 -4.80 4.51
CA GLN A 63 -1.04 -5.14 3.97
C GLN A 63 0.11 -4.61 4.82
N TRP A 64 -0.13 -3.61 5.67
CA TRP A 64 0.84 -3.13 6.64
C TRP A 64 0.86 -4.10 7.81
N ARG A 65 1.99 -4.80 7.99
CA ARG A 65 2.12 -5.89 8.95
C ARG A 65 3.19 -5.59 9.97
N ARG A 66 2.93 -5.95 11.22
CA ARG A 66 3.95 -6.11 12.25
C ARG A 66 4.31 -7.59 12.34
N LEU A 67 5.57 -7.91 12.08
CA LEU A 67 6.14 -9.25 12.17
C LEU A 67 6.45 -9.63 13.63
N ASP A 68 6.79 -10.90 13.85
CA ASP A 68 7.05 -11.45 15.19
C ASP A 68 8.30 -10.85 15.85
N ASP A 69 9.26 -10.37 15.05
CA ASP A 69 10.46 -9.64 15.50
C ASP A 69 10.22 -8.15 15.75
N GLY A 70 8.99 -7.68 15.54
CA GLY A 70 8.58 -6.29 15.70
C GLY A 70 8.77 -5.41 14.46
N GLU A 71 9.38 -5.91 13.39
CA GLU A 71 9.52 -5.19 12.14
C GLU A 71 8.14 -4.83 11.56
N VAL A 72 8.03 -3.62 11.01
CA VAL A 72 6.84 -3.18 10.29
C VAL A 72 7.15 -3.11 8.81
N ILE A 73 6.37 -3.86 8.02
CA ILE A 73 6.51 -3.99 6.57
C ILE A 73 5.20 -3.64 5.85
N CYS A 74 5.30 -3.32 4.55
CA CYS A 74 4.17 -3.38 3.63
C CYS A 74 4.36 -4.61 2.73
N THR A 75 3.42 -5.54 2.75
CA THR A 75 3.49 -6.79 1.96
C THR A 75 3.39 -6.60 0.44
N GLU A 76 3.03 -5.39 0.00
CA GLU A 76 2.93 -4.98 -1.41
C GLU A 76 4.04 -4.00 -1.83
N TYR A 77 5.03 -3.75 -0.96
CA TYR A 77 6.18 -2.89 -1.29
C TYR A 77 6.89 -3.37 -2.56
N GLY A 78 7.16 -2.44 -3.49
CA GLY A 78 7.89 -2.73 -4.73
C GLY A 78 7.15 -3.58 -5.76
N LYS A 79 5.88 -3.99 -5.51
CA LYS A 79 5.04 -4.69 -6.50
C LYS A 79 4.35 -3.67 -7.42
N PRO A 80 4.07 -4.00 -8.70
CA PRO A 80 3.31 -3.11 -9.60
C PRO A 80 1.92 -2.80 -9.03
N ALA A 81 1.46 -1.55 -9.16
CA ALA A 81 0.09 -1.18 -8.78
C ALA A 81 -0.90 -1.99 -9.63
N VAL A 82 -1.79 -2.74 -8.97
CA VAL A 82 -2.87 -3.45 -9.64
C VAL A 82 -4.17 -2.79 -9.19
N ASN A 83 -4.86 -2.16 -10.14
CA ASN A 83 -6.23 -1.69 -9.92
C ASN A 83 -7.15 -2.93 -9.83
N LYS A 84 -8.06 -2.97 -8.85
CA LYS A 84 -9.07 -4.05 -8.69
C LYS A 84 -9.86 -4.34 -9.98
N ASN A 85 -10.07 -3.34 -10.83
CA ASN A 85 -10.74 -3.48 -12.12
C ASN A 85 -9.87 -4.17 -13.19
N GLN A 86 -8.55 -4.20 -13.02
CA GLN A 86 -7.63 -4.92 -13.91
C GLN A 86 -7.41 -6.38 -13.51
N GLU A 87 -7.62 -6.75 -12.24
CA GLU A 87 -7.64 -8.17 -11.85
C GLU A 87 -8.72 -8.92 -12.64
N GLN A 88 -9.91 -8.34 -12.84
CA GLN A 88 -10.99 -8.96 -13.63
C GLN A 88 -10.63 -9.14 -15.12
N LEU A 89 -9.82 -8.25 -15.71
CA LEU A 89 -9.43 -8.34 -17.12
C LEU A 89 -8.40 -9.44 -17.40
N ILE A 90 -7.52 -9.72 -16.43
CA ILE A 90 -6.53 -10.81 -16.54
C ILE A 90 -7.23 -12.19 -16.53
N TRP A 91 -8.31 -12.35 -15.75
CA TRP A 91 -9.12 -13.57 -15.77
C TRP A 91 -9.91 -13.79 -17.06
N LEU A 92 -10.33 -12.71 -17.74
CA LEU A 92 -11.11 -12.77 -18.98
C LEU A 92 -10.25 -13.00 -20.24
N THR A 93 -8.93 -12.80 -20.16
CA THR A 93 -8.01 -12.99 -21.28
C THR A 93 -7.25 -14.32 -21.23
N LEU A 94 -7.34 -15.04 -20.12
CA LEU A 94 -6.74 -16.37 -19.90
C LEU A 94 -7.79 -17.50 -19.80
N SER A 95 -9.07 -17.21 -20.10
CA SER A 95 -10.17 -18.19 -20.16
C SER A 95 -10.64 -18.45 -21.60
#